data_AF-A4Z2R6-F1
#
_entry.id   AF-A4Z2R6-F1
#
_cell.length_a   1.000
_cell.length_b   1.000
_cell.length_c   1.000
_cell.angle_alpha   90.00
_cell.angle_beta   90.00
_cell.angle_gamma   90.00
#
_symmetry.space_group_name_H-M   'P 1'
#
loop_
_entity.id
_entity.type
_entity.pdbx_description
1 polymer ?
#
loop_
_entity_poly.entity_id
_entity_poly.type
_entity_poly.pdbx_seq_one_letter_code
_entity_poly.pdbx_strand_id
1 'polypeptide(L)'
;METFMTASSCPQAHRRLFLKGAGLVALIGLGNAVLHAAPVFAATNDNKYPEDAFRQKNAPDAIKALYGRDHEASDKIKLDAPEIAENGGVVPIAVSTTLPNVTSISFIVAENPNALAASYKIPEGTVPAVANRLKMAKTSSVIALVESGGKLYSATKEVKVTVGGCGG
;
A
#
# COMPACT_ATOMS: atom_id res chain seq x y z
N MET A 1 15.67 87.91 -36.37
CA MET A 1 15.11 87.67 -37.72
C MET A 1 14.53 86.26 -37.70
N GLU A 2 13.19 86.18 -37.79
CA GLU A 2 12.35 85.04 -38.21
C GLU A 2 12.45 83.72 -37.42
N THR A 3 11.45 83.29 -36.62
CA THR A 3 10.13 82.72 -36.98
C THR A 3 10.20 81.48 -37.87
N PHE A 4 9.98 80.27 -37.32
CA PHE A 4 9.36 79.09 -37.97
C PHE A 4 8.95 78.09 -36.85
N MET A 5 7.66 78.00 -36.49
CA MET A 5 6.69 76.96 -36.91
C MET A 5 6.88 75.56 -36.30
N THR A 6 6.05 75.31 -35.28
CA THR A 6 5.25 74.11 -34.93
C THR A 6 5.55 72.76 -35.61
N ALA A 7 5.76 71.70 -34.82
CA ALA A 7 4.94 70.46 -34.83
C ALA A 7 5.50 69.33 -33.94
N SER A 8 4.56 68.52 -33.42
CA SER A 8 4.68 67.08 -33.15
C SER A 8 5.19 66.61 -31.78
N SER A 9 4.20 66.49 -30.88
CA SER A 9 3.96 65.40 -29.91
C SER A 9 5.03 64.31 -29.71
N CYS A 10 5.37 64.03 -28.44
CA CYS A 10 5.69 62.66 -28.01
C CYS A 10 5.33 62.43 -26.53
N PRO A 11 4.47 61.45 -26.18
CA PRO A 11 4.01 61.20 -24.82
C PRO A 11 4.98 60.25 -24.09
N GLN A 12 6.02 60.80 -23.46
CA GLN A 12 7.08 59.99 -22.83
C GLN A 12 6.84 59.71 -21.33
N ALA A 13 5.80 60.29 -20.72
CA ALA A 13 5.53 60.17 -19.28
C ALA A 13 4.68 58.94 -18.89
N HIS A 14 3.94 58.32 -19.82
CA HIS A 14 2.95 57.28 -19.48
C HIS A 14 3.50 55.85 -19.43
N ARG A 15 4.68 55.58 -20.02
CA ARG A 15 5.23 54.21 -20.11
C ARG A 15 5.76 53.68 -18.77
N ARG A 16 6.42 54.54 -17.98
CA ARG A 16 6.95 54.16 -16.66
C ARG A 16 5.87 54.02 -15.60
N LEU A 17 4.78 54.78 -15.72
CA LEU A 17 3.68 54.73 -14.75
C LEU A 17 2.85 53.45 -14.91
N PHE A 18 2.63 52.99 -16.16
CA PHE A 18 1.97 51.70 -16.42
C PHE A 18 2.78 50.51 -15.92
N LEU A 19 4.11 50.50 -16.12
CA LEU A 19 4.97 49.40 -15.65
C LEU A 19 5.07 49.35 -14.12
N LYS A 20 5.00 50.50 -13.44
CA LYS A 20 4.94 50.59 -11.98
C LYS A 20 3.56 50.23 -11.42
N GLY A 21 2.47 50.53 -12.15
CA GLY A 21 1.10 50.19 -11.75
C GLY A 21 0.73 48.73 -11.95
N ALA A 22 1.27 48.06 -12.97
CA ALA A 22 0.95 46.67 -13.28
C ALA A 22 1.49 45.65 -12.24
N GLY A 23 2.55 45.99 -11.50
CA GLY A 23 3.16 45.07 -10.51
C GLY A 23 2.34 44.86 -9.24
N LEU A 24 1.46 45.79 -8.87
CA LEU A 24 0.72 45.75 -7.61
C LEU A 24 -0.66 45.07 -7.71
N VAL A 25 -1.23 44.94 -8.91
CA VAL A 25 -2.57 44.34 -9.09
C VAL A 25 -2.53 42.80 -9.11
N ALA A 26 -1.36 42.19 -9.32
CA ALA A 26 -1.22 40.73 -9.30
C ALA A 26 -1.31 40.10 -7.89
N LEU A 27 -1.15 40.87 -6.81
CA LEU A 27 -1.20 40.34 -5.44
C LEU A 27 -2.58 40.36 -4.78
N ILE A 28 -3.55 41.09 -5.34
CA ILE A 28 -4.89 41.21 -4.73
C ILE A 28 -5.89 40.19 -5.33
N GLY A 29 -5.62 39.66 -6.53
CA GLY A 29 -6.43 38.59 -7.14
C GLY A 29 -6.23 37.19 -6.54
N LEU A 30 -5.20 37.00 -5.71
CA LEU A 30 -4.90 35.74 -5.02
C LEU A 30 -5.25 35.77 -3.52
N GLY A 31 -5.70 36.91 -2.98
CA GLY A 31 -5.96 37.07 -1.54
C GLY A 31 -7.23 36.35 -1.04
N ASN A 32 -8.18 36.05 -1.95
CA ASN A 32 -9.41 35.31 -1.63
C ASN A 32 -9.52 33.94 -2.31
N ALA A 33 -8.52 33.56 -3.11
CA ALA A 33 -8.17 32.15 -3.20
C ALA A 33 -7.30 31.86 -1.97
N VAL A 34 -7.93 31.92 -0.79
CA VAL A 34 -7.60 30.97 0.25
C VAL A 34 -7.74 29.63 -0.47
N LEU A 35 -6.60 29.15 -0.97
CA LEU A 35 -6.24 27.75 -0.90
C LEU A 35 -6.66 27.36 0.50
N HIS A 36 -7.93 26.99 0.62
CA HIS A 36 -8.30 25.87 1.42
C HIS A 36 -7.39 24.80 0.84
N ALA A 37 -6.17 24.73 1.38
CA ALA A 37 -5.62 23.48 1.80
C ALA A 37 -6.74 22.89 2.65
N ALA A 38 -7.75 22.33 1.95
CA ALA A 38 -8.42 21.16 2.42
C ALA A 38 -7.24 20.36 2.99
N PRO A 39 -7.25 20.01 4.29
CA PRO A 39 -6.28 19.06 4.75
C PRO A 39 -6.32 17.98 3.69
N VAL A 40 -5.18 17.77 3.02
CA VAL A 40 -5.06 16.65 2.13
C VAL A 40 -5.35 15.53 3.08
N PHE A 41 -6.58 15.03 3.01
CA PHE A 41 -6.98 13.80 3.62
C PHE A 41 -6.16 12.82 2.77
N ALA A 42 -4.88 12.69 3.10
CA ALA A 42 -4.24 11.41 3.12
C ALA A 42 -5.27 10.59 3.85
N ALA A 43 -6.05 9.83 3.07
CA ALA A 43 -7.11 9.01 3.60
C ALA A 43 -6.45 8.30 4.77
N THR A 44 -6.83 8.71 5.98
CA THR A 44 -6.57 7.92 7.17
C THR A 44 -7.41 6.70 6.86
N ASN A 45 -6.79 5.76 6.15
CA ASN A 45 -7.29 4.43 6.06
C ASN A 45 -7.43 4.05 7.52
N ASP A 46 -8.65 3.99 8.01
CA ASP A 46 -8.96 3.38 9.30
C ASP A 46 -8.44 1.93 9.33
N ASN A 47 -8.05 1.39 8.17
CA ASN A 47 -7.02 0.37 7.98
C ASN A 47 -5.60 0.95 8.07
N LYS A 48 -5.16 1.35 9.26
CA LYS A 48 -3.75 1.67 9.53
C LYS A 48 -2.91 0.48 9.03
N TYR A 49 -2.03 0.72 8.05
CA TYR A 49 -1.13 -0.33 7.55
C TYR A 49 -0.39 -0.93 8.75
N PRO A 50 -0.45 -2.26 8.98
CA PRO A 50 0.11 -2.84 10.19
C PRO A 50 1.64 -2.93 10.05
N GLU A 51 2.32 -1.78 10.06
CA GLU A 51 3.79 -1.67 9.95
C GLU A 51 4.47 -2.56 10.99
N ASP A 52 3.95 -2.56 12.22
CA ASP A 52 4.51 -3.34 13.31
C ASP A 52 4.46 -4.84 13.04
N ALA A 53 3.41 -5.33 12.39
CA ALA A 53 3.30 -6.74 12.01
C ALA A 53 4.21 -7.11 10.84
N PHE A 54 4.32 -6.24 9.84
CA PHE A 54 5.20 -6.46 8.68
C PHE A 54 6.69 -6.38 9.06
N ARG A 55 7.04 -5.65 10.12
CA ARG A 55 8.43 -5.53 10.62
C ARG A 55 8.87 -6.70 11.49
N GLN A 56 7.96 -7.58 11.90
CA GLN A 56 8.32 -8.74 12.71
C GLN A 56 9.06 -9.77 11.86
N LYS A 57 10.17 -10.27 12.43
CA LYS A 57 10.99 -11.34 11.83
C LYS A 57 10.54 -12.73 12.25
N ASN A 58 9.71 -12.84 13.29
CA ASN A 58 9.24 -14.10 13.84
C ASN A 58 7.74 -14.29 13.55
N ALA A 59 7.36 -15.49 13.15
CA ALA A 59 5.96 -15.87 12.94
C ALA A 59 5.06 -15.62 14.17
N PRO A 60 5.37 -16.07 15.40
CA PRO A 60 4.47 -15.88 16.54
C PRO A 60 4.30 -14.40 16.91
N ASP A 61 5.36 -13.59 16.77
CA ASP A 61 5.31 -12.16 17.07
C ASP A 61 4.49 -11.40 16.01
N ALA A 62 4.58 -11.79 14.74
CA ALA A 62 3.75 -11.25 13.67
C ALA A 62 2.26 -11.53 13.89
N ILE A 63 1.91 -12.74 14.35
CA ILE A 63 0.51 -13.11 14.66
C ILE A 63 -0.02 -12.28 15.82
N LYS A 64 0.76 -12.16 16.90
CA LYS A 64 0.39 -11.32 18.04
C LYS A 64 0.25 -9.85 17.64
N ALA A 65 1.13 -9.33 16.80
CA ALA A 65 1.06 -7.96 16.30
C ALA A 65 -0.16 -7.71 15.38
N LEU A 66 -0.60 -8.70 14.61
CA LEU A 66 -1.77 -8.59 13.71
C LEU A 66 -3.10 -8.76 14.43
N TYR A 67 -3.22 -9.81 15.23
CA TYR A 67 -4.50 -10.29 15.73
C TYR A 67 -4.62 -10.26 17.25
N GLY A 68 -3.50 -10.15 17.98
CA GLY A 68 -3.48 -10.07 19.44
C GLY A 68 -4.06 -11.29 20.18
N ARG A 69 -4.30 -12.40 19.47
CA ARG A 69 -4.98 -13.60 19.97
C ARG A 69 -4.36 -14.87 19.41
N ASP A 70 -4.64 -15.99 20.07
CA ASP A 70 -4.20 -17.31 19.62
C ASP A 70 -5.01 -17.80 18.40
N HIS A 71 -4.40 -18.70 17.64
CA HIS A 71 -4.99 -19.33 16.47
C HIS A 71 -5.22 -20.81 16.73
N GLU A 72 -6.29 -21.35 16.15
CA GLU A 72 -6.63 -22.77 16.20
C GLU A 72 -6.35 -23.42 14.84
N ALA A 73 -5.80 -24.63 14.81
CA ALA A 73 -5.68 -25.37 13.55
C ALA A 73 -7.08 -25.77 13.04
N SER A 74 -7.34 -25.62 11.73
CA SER A 74 -8.62 -26.01 11.16
C SER A 74 -8.48 -26.73 9.82
N ASP A 75 -9.13 -27.89 9.71
CA ASP A 75 -9.19 -28.68 8.47
C ASP A 75 -10.12 -28.07 7.40
N LYS A 76 -10.85 -27.01 7.75
CA LYS A 76 -11.75 -26.29 6.82
C LYS A 76 -11.01 -25.25 5.96
N ILE A 77 -9.71 -25.11 6.16
CA ILE A 77 -8.82 -24.25 5.36
C ILE A 77 -7.98 -25.15 4.47
N LYS A 78 -8.15 -25.01 3.16
CA LYS A 78 -7.32 -25.68 2.16
C LYS A 78 -6.19 -24.74 1.77
N LEU A 79 -4.96 -25.15 2.11
CA LEU A 79 -3.73 -24.45 1.74
C LEU A 79 -3.02 -25.23 0.61
N ASP A 80 -3.16 -24.71 -0.60
CA ASP A 80 -2.48 -25.21 -1.79
C ASP A 80 -1.14 -24.48 -1.94
N ALA A 81 -0.10 -25.16 -1.48
CA ALA A 81 1.29 -24.80 -1.72
C ALA A 81 2.03 -25.96 -2.41
N PRO A 82 2.99 -25.69 -3.32
CA PRO A 82 3.87 -26.73 -3.85
C PRO A 82 4.77 -27.27 -2.74
N GLU A 83 5.08 -28.57 -2.75
CA GLU A 83 6.04 -29.15 -1.81
C GLU A 83 7.47 -28.68 -2.10
N ILE A 84 7.79 -28.49 -3.38
CA ILE A 84 9.09 -28.05 -3.87
C ILE A 84 8.88 -26.81 -4.74
N ALA A 85 9.53 -25.71 -4.37
CA ALA A 85 9.57 -24.48 -5.14
C ALA A 85 10.94 -24.35 -5.82
N GLU A 86 10.97 -24.52 -7.15
CA GLU A 86 12.18 -24.33 -7.96
C GLU A 86 12.62 -22.87 -8.04
N ASN A 87 11.66 -21.95 -7.95
CA ASN A 87 11.91 -20.52 -7.99
C ASN A 87 11.38 -19.87 -6.71
N GLY A 88 12.25 -19.63 -5.74
CA GLY A 88 11.93 -18.92 -4.50
C GLY A 88 11.46 -17.47 -4.72
N GLY A 89 11.74 -16.88 -5.89
CA GLY A 89 11.25 -15.55 -6.23
C GLY A 89 9.75 -15.49 -6.55
N VAL A 90 9.15 -16.61 -6.94
CA VAL A 90 7.74 -16.66 -7.37
C VAL A 90 7.13 -18.02 -7.00
N VAL A 91 6.68 -18.15 -5.75
CA VAL A 91 6.01 -19.36 -5.27
C VAL A 91 4.49 -19.17 -5.29
N PRO A 92 3.73 -19.93 -6.10
CA PRO A 92 2.27 -19.84 -6.10
C PRO A 92 1.71 -20.48 -4.83
N ILE A 93 0.95 -19.70 -4.06
CA ILE A 93 0.22 -20.15 -2.88
C ILE A 93 -1.24 -19.77 -3.05
N ALA A 94 -2.13 -20.74 -2.85
CA ALA A 94 -3.56 -20.50 -2.82
C ALA A 94 -4.17 -20.98 -1.51
N VAL A 95 -5.08 -20.19 -0.97
CA VAL A 95 -5.90 -20.54 0.19
C VAL A 95 -7.36 -20.45 -0.20
N SER A 96 -8.10 -21.49 0.13
CA SER A 96 -9.55 -21.49 0.06
C SER A 96 -10.12 -22.00 1.38
N THR A 97 -11.26 -21.47 1.79
CA THR A 97 -11.92 -21.93 3.00
C THR A 97 -13.42 -22.07 2.78
N THR A 98 -14.02 -23.03 3.48
CA THR A 98 -15.47 -23.23 3.53
C THR A 98 -16.09 -22.65 4.80
N LEU A 99 -15.31 -21.90 5.59
CA LEU A 99 -15.79 -21.22 6.80
C LEU A 99 -16.77 -20.08 6.45
N PRO A 100 -17.86 -19.91 7.21
CA PRO A 100 -18.79 -18.79 7.03
C PRO A 100 -18.25 -17.52 7.69
N ASN A 101 -18.56 -16.34 7.14
CA ASN A 101 -18.20 -15.03 7.70
C ASN A 101 -16.69 -14.81 7.85
N VAL A 102 -15.93 -15.07 6.79
CA VAL A 102 -14.50 -14.79 6.74
C VAL A 102 -14.28 -13.29 6.57
N THR A 103 -13.53 -12.69 7.49
CA THR A 103 -13.25 -11.24 7.51
C THR A 103 -11.84 -10.92 7.03
N SER A 104 -10.88 -11.82 7.24
CA SER A 104 -9.50 -11.61 6.83
C SER A 104 -8.77 -12.92 6.54
N ILE A 105 -7.84 -12.87 5.59
CA ILE A 105 -6.89 -13.95 5.28
C ILE A 105 -5.48 -13.37 5.29
N SER A 106 -4.59 -13.94 6.08
CA SER A 106 -3.18 -13.53 6.14
C SER A 106 -2.26 -14.71 5.88
N PHE A 107 -1.10 -14.42 5.28
CA PHE A 107 -0.07 -15.39 4.95
C PHE A 107 1.20 -15.05 5.71
N ILE A 108 1.72 -16.01 6.47
CA ILE A 108 2.96 -15.88 7.23
C ILE A 108 3.98 -16.89 6.71
N VAL A 109 5.20 -16.43 6.52
CA VAL A 109 6.35 -17.23 6.11
C VAL A 109 7.42 -17.07 7.17
N ALA A 110 7.59 -18.08 8.03
CA ALA A 110 8.33 -17.95 9.29
C ALA A 110 9.80 -17.54 9.14
N GLU A 111 10.41 -17.89 8.02
CA GLU A 111 11.85 -17.78 7.78
C GLU A 111 12.22 -16.62 6.84
N ASN A 112 11.24 -15.81 6.44
CA ASN A 112 11.47 -14.67 5.58
C ASN A 112 11.85 -13.44 6.43
N PRO A 113 12.62 -12.47 5.90
CA PRO A 113 12.99 -11.26 6.65
C PRO A 113 11.78 -10.49 7.22
N ASN A 114 10.66 -10.53 6.51
CA ASN A 114 9.36 -10.11 7.00
C ASN A 114 8.48 -11.35 7.14
N ALA A 115 8.10 -11.71 8.37
CA ALA A 115 7.33 -12.93 8.62
C ALA A 115 5.93 -12.84 8.00
N LEU A 116 5.29 -11.66 8.02
CA LEU A 116 4.02 -11.43 7.33
C LEU A 116 4.28 -11.19 5.83
N ALA A 117 3.78 -12.11 5.00
CA ALA A 117 3.94 -12.03 3.55
C ALA A 117 2.80 -11.26 2.88
N ALA A 118 1.56 -11.45 3.34
CA ALA A 118 0.40 -10.72 2.84
C ALA A 118 -0.75 -10.75 3.86
N SER A 119 -1.60 -9.73 3.85
CA SER A 119 -2.83 -9.68 4.63
C SER A 119 -3.95 -9.09 3.77
N TYR A 120 -5.08 -9.79 3.74
CA TYR A 120 -6.25 -9.46 2.95
C TYR A 120 -7.42 -9.25 3.89
N LYS A 121 -8.20 -8.19 3.64
CA LYS A 121 -9.51 -8.00 4.27
C LYS A 121 -10.57 -8.38 3.26
N ILE A 122 -11.44 -9.30 3.64
CA ILE A 122 -12.49 -9.83 2.77
C ILE A 122 -13.82 -9.29 3.28
N PRO A 123 -14.53 -8.47 2.47
CA PRO A 123 -15.85 -8.00 2.84
C PRO A 123 -16.88 -9.12 2.73
N GLU A 124 -17.95 -9.00 3.50
CA GLU A 124 -19.06 -9.96 3.49
C GLU A 124 -19.63 -10.15 2.07
N GLY A 125 -20.00 -11.39 1.74
CA GLY A 125 -20.50 -11.75 0.41
C GLY A 125 -19.42 -12.08 -0.64
N THR A 126 -18.13 -12.01 -0.29
CA THR A 126 -17.03 -12.43 -1.17
C THR A 126 -16.66 -13.88 -0.92
N VAL A 127 -16.35 -14.63 -1.99
CA VAL A 127 -15.81 -16.00 -1.86
C VAL A 127 -14.43 -15.93 -1.20
N PRO A 128 -14.20 -16.58 -0.05
CA PRO A 128 -12.93 -16.49 0.68
C PRO A 128 -11.88 -17.41 0.05
N ALA A 129 -11.44 -17.03 -1.14
CA ALA A 129 -10.38 -17.69 -1.89
C ALA A 129 -9.36 -16.64 -2.34
N VAL A 130 -8.10 -16.84 -1.96
CA VAL A 130 -7.00 -15.93 -2.28
C VAL A 130 -5.84 -16.74 -2.85
N ALA A 131 -5.40 -16.38 -4.05
CA ALA A 131 -4.20 -16.91 -4.68
C ALA A 131 -3.18 -15.79 -4.86
N ASN A 132 -1.95 -16.00 -4.41
CA ASN A 132 -0.87 -15.05 -4.53
C ASN A 132 0.44 -15.76 -4.87
N ARG A 133 1.38 -15.01 -5.44
CA ARG A 133 2.76 -15.44 -5.66
C ARG A 133 3.64 -14.80 -4.59
N LEU A 134 4.09 -15.60 -3.63
CA LEU A 134 4.92 -15.14 -2.52
C LEU A 134 6.40 -15.33 -2.83
N LYS A 135 7.22 -14.38 -2.39
CA LYS A 135 8.69 -14.48 -2.40
C LYS A 135 9.15 -15.22 -1.16
N MET A 136 9.83 -16.34 -1.34
CA MET A 136 10.38 -17.18 -0.28
C MET A 136 11.90 -17.25 -0.42
N ALA A 137 12.61 -16.78 0.60
CA ALA A 137 14.08 -16.76 0.58
C ALA A 137 14.70 -18.15 0.77
N LYS A 138 14.06 -19.03 1.54
CA LYS A 138 14.55 -20.37 1.89
C LYS A 138 13.39 -21.31 2.23
N THR A 139 13.70 -22.61 2.31
CA THR A 139 12.77 -23.65 2.78
C THR A 139 12.14 -23.23 4.10
N SER A 140 10.82 -23.20 4.14
CA SER A 140 10.10 -22.69 5.29
C SER A 140 8.63 -23.10 5.33
N SER A 141 8.09 -23.05 6.54
CA SER A 141 6.67 -23.29 6.79
C SER A 141 5.87 -22.04 6.44
N VAL A 142 4.90 -22.22 5.54
CA VAL A 142 3.89 -21.22 5.20
C VAL A 142 2.68 -21.48 6.08
N ILE A 143 2.26 -20.46 6.82
CA ILE A 143 1.11 -20.49 7.71
C ILE A 143 0.05 -19.55 7.13
N ALA A 144 -1.09 -20.09 6.76
CA ALA A 144 -2.27 -19.34 6.38
C ALA A 144 -3.15 -19.12 7.60
N LEU A 145 -3.51 -17.88 7.87
CA LEU A 145 -4.41 -17.48 8.95
C LEU A 145 -5.70 -16.96 8.35
N VAL A 146 -6.83 -17.47 8.83
CA VAL A 146 -8.16 -17.09 8.38
C VAL A 146 -8.95 -16.65 9.59
N GLU A 147 -9.43 -15.42 9.58
CA GLU A 147 -10.34 -14.91 10.58
C GLU A 147 -11.78 -15.13 10.15
N SER A 148 -12.57 -15.76 11.02
CA SER A 148 -13.96 -16.12 10.77
C SER A 148 -14.78 -15.87 12.02
N GLY A 149 -15.74 -14.94 11.97
CA GLY A 149 -16.68 -14.67 13.07
C GLY A 149 -16.00 -14.36 14.42
N GLY A 150 -14.84 -13.68 14.41
CA GLY A 150 -14.08 -13.35 15.62
C GLY A 150 -13.16 -14.45 16.14
N LYS A 151 -13.06 -15.60 15.45
CA LYS A 151 -12.07 -16.65 15.73
C LYS A 151 -10.98 -16.67 14.67
N LEU A 152 -9.76 -17.01 15.08
CA LEU A 152 -8.61 -17.12 14.20
C LEU A 152 -8.27 -18.58 13.97
N TYR A 153 -8.30 -18.99 12.71
CA TYR A 153 -7.98 -20.34 12.28
C TYR A 153 -6.68 -20.35 11.48
N SER A 154 -5.96 -21.47 11.51
CA SER A 154 -4.67 -21.63 10.86
C SER A 154 -4.59 -22.93 10.06
N ALA A 155 -3.82 -22.87 8.98
CA ALA A 155 -3.36 -24.03 8.24
C ALA A 155 -1.87 -23.84 7.91
N THR A 156 -1.07 -24.87 8.12
CA THR A 156 0.39 -24.81 7.93
C THR A 156 0.80 -25.83 6.88
N LYS A 157 1.67 -25.41 5.95
CA LYS A 157 2.27 -26.29 4.94
C LYS A 157 3.73 -25.93 4.75
N GLU A 158 4.59 -26.94 4.74
CA GLU A 158 6.03 -26.75 4.49
C GLU A 158 6.29 -26.69 2.99
N VAL A 159 7.10 -25.71 2.57
CA VAL A 159 7.53 -25.56 1.18
C VAL A 159 9.06 -25.56 1.15
N LYS A 160 9.62 -26.50 0.40
CA LYS A 160 11.07 -26.61 0.23
C LYS A 160 11.48 -25.77 -0.98
N VAL A 161 12.28 -24.74 -0.74
CA VAL A 161 12.83 -23.90 -1.81
C VAL A 161 14.13 -24.53 -2.24
N THR A 162 14.17 -25.07 -3.45
CA THR A 162 15.44 -25.42 -4.07
C THR A 162 16.01 -24.16 -4.68
N VAL A 163 17.32 -23.95 -4.52
CA VAL A 163 18.01 -22.86 -5.21
C VAL A 163 17.92 -23.20 -6.68
N GLY A 164 16.97 -22.57 -7.38
CA GLY A 164 16.74 -22.75 -8.81
C GLY A 164 18.07 -22.72 -9.53
N GLY A 165 18.35 -23.84 -10.21
CA GLY A 165 19.55 -23.99 -11.02
C GLY A 165 19.72 -22.80 -11.94
N CYS A 166 20.94 -22.28 -11.99
CA CYS A 166 21.38 -21.41 -13.08
C CYS A 166 21.31 -22.23 -14.37
N GLY A 167 20.14 -22.25 -15.01
CA GLY A 167 19.85 -22.97 -16.26
C GLY A 167 19.84 -22.04 -17.45
N GLY A 168 20.90 -21.24 -17.59
CA GLY A 168 21.24 -20.46 -18.78
C GLY A 168 22.65 -20.83 -19.23
#